data_AF-A0A0G0PPE8-F1
#
_entry.id   AF-A0A0G0PPE8-F1
#
_cell.length_a   1.000
_cell.length_b   1.000
_cell.length_c   1.000
_cell.angle_alpha   90.00
_cell.angle_beta   90.00
_cell.angle_gamma   90.00
#
_symmetry.space_group_name_H-M   'P 1'
#
loop_
_entity.id
_entity.type
_entity.pdbx_description
1 polymer ?
#
loop_
_entity_poly.entity_id
_entity_poly.type
_entity_poly.pdbx_seq_one_letter_code
_entity_poly.pdbx_strand_id
1 'polypeptide(L)'
;MSNLLIDLKFELKAVVADNPIDLNLLNENSNYIEDPSKGKKTHYFRVRSDNFLASIDAHKLLNLYETLGSMGIGRDLNYYCTLR
;
A
#
# COMPACT_ATOMS: atom_id res chain seq x y z
N MET A 1 -12.35 -6.77 -3.05
CA MET A 1 -11.70 -7.78 -3.90
C MET A 1 -11.67 -9.16 -3.23
N SER A 2 -11.33 -9.27 -1.94
CA SER A 2 -11.25 -10.56 -1.22
C SER A 2 -12.51 -11.44 -1.39
N ASN A 3 -13.70 -10.87 -1.20
CA ASN A 3 -14.96 -11.61 -1.35
C ASN A 3 -15.15 -12.18 -2.76
N LEU A 4 -14.75 -11.43 -3.80
CA LEU A 4 -14.82 -11.89 -5.19
C LEU A 4 -13.89 -13.08 -5.43
N LEU A 5 -12.65 -12.99 -4.96
CA LEU A 5 -11.67 -14.08 -5.11
C LEU A 5 -12.14 -15.37 -4.39
N ILE A 6 -12.68 -15.23 -3.19
CA ILE A 6 -13.23 -16.36 -2.41
C ILE A 6 -14.43 -16.99 -3.13
N ASP A 7 -15.33 -16.17 -3.68
CA ASP A 7 -16.49 -16.65 -4.44
C ASP A 7 -16.05 -17.48 -5.67
N LEU A 8 -15.04 -16.97 -6.39
CA LEU A 8 -14.37 -17.63 -7.51
C LEU A 8 -13.48 -18.82 -7.11
N LYS A 9 -13.53 -19.26 -5.84
CA LYS A 9 -12.81 -20.43 -5.29
C LYS A 9 -11.28 -20.30 -5.26
N PHE A 10 -10.76 -19.09 -5.35
CA PHE A 10 -9.35 -18.85 -5.06
C PHE A 10 -9.07 -18.94 -3.56
N GLU A 11 -7.90 -19.47 -3.22
CA GLU A 11 -7.36 -19.36 -1.88
C GLU A 11 -6.50 -18.09 -1.77
N LEU A 12 -6.94 -17.15 -0.94
CA LEU A 12 -6.19 -15.92 -0.68
C LEU A 12 -5.00 -16.21 0.26
N LYS A 13 -3.78 -15.88 -0.19
CA LYS A 13 -2.54 -16.09 0.56
C LYS A 13 -2.06 -14.83 1.28
N ALA A 14 -2.10 -13.68 0.60
CA ALA A 14 -1.71 -12.40 1.17
C ALA A 14 -2.40 -11.24 0.44
N VAL A 15 -2.54 -10.12 1.15
CA VAL A 15 -2.87 -8.82 0.56
C VAL A 15 -1.74 -7.87 0.91
N VAL A 16 -1.03 -7.38 -0.09
CA VAL A 16 0.15 -6.54 0.08
C VAL A 16 -0.16 -5.17 -0.51
N ALA A 17 -0.05 -4.14 0.32
CA ALA A 17 -0.07 -2.77 -0.15
C ALA A 17 1.31 -2.36 -0.68
N ASP A 18 1.35 -1.34 -1.53
CA ASP A 18 2.50 -0.45 -1.56
C ASP A 18 2.15 0.85 -0.82
N ASN A 19 3.16 1.63 -0.46
CA ASN A 19 3.10 2.98 0.08
C ASN A 19 1.72 3.47 0.60
N PRO A 20 1.54 3.74 1.90
CA PRO A 20 0.25 4.10 2.50
C PRO A 20 -0.19 5.53 2.15
N ILE A 21 -0.51 5.76 0.88
CA ILE A 21 -0.78 7.07 0.32
C ILE A 21 -2.03 7.72 0.96
N ASP A 22 -2.96 6.90 1.46
CA ASP A 22 -4.14 7.33 2.21
C ASP A 22 -3.78 8.21 3.40
N LEU A 23 -2.64 7.92 4.06
CA LEU A 23 -2.18 8.71 5.20
C LEU A 23 -1.79 10.14 4.82
N ASN A 24 -1.40 10.36 3.56
CA ASN A 24 -1.11 11.72 3.08
C ASN A 24 -2.36 12.59 3.00
N LEU A 25 -3.55 11.99 2.89
CA LEU A 25 -4.83 12.71 2.85
C LEU A 25 -5.20 13.26 4.23
N LEU A 26 -4.68 12.68 5.30
CA LEU A 26 -4.92 13.09 6.69
C LEU A 26 -4.11 14.34 7.10
N ASN A 27 -3.15 14.76 6.28
CA ASN A 27 -2.33 15.94 6.53
C ASN A 27 -2.51 16.95 5.39
N GLU A 28 -2.96 18.15 5.74
CA GLU A 28 -3.17 19.25 4.78
C GLU A 28 -1.93 19.56 3.94
N ASN A 29 -0.72 19.32 4.45
CA ASN A 29 0.53 19.60 3.76
C ASN A 29 0.92 18.54 2.71
N SER A 30 0.23 17.40 2.67
CA SER A 30 0.47 16.30 1.74
C SER A 30 -0.76 15.86 0.96
N ASN A 31 -1.94 16.41 1.29
CA ASN A 31 -3.20 16.09 0.64
C ASN A 31 -3.23 16.65 -0.80
N TYR A 32 -2.90 15.79 -1.75
CA TYR A 32 -2.83 16.11 -3.18
C TYR A 32 -4.19 16.04 -3.89
N ILE A 33 -5.23 15.56 -3.20
CA ILE A 33 -6.62 15.60 -3.69
C ILE A 33 -7.15 17.02 -3.54
N GLU A 34 -6.92 17.64 -2.38
CA GLU A 34 -7.28 19.04 -2.12
C GLU A 34 -6.37 20.02 -2.85
N ASP A 35 -5.06 19.74 -2.91
CA ASP A 35 -4.09 20.59 -3.61
C ASP A 35 -3.15 19.77 -4.50
N PRO A 36 -3.44 19.66 -5.81
CA PRO A 36 -2.64 18.90 -6.76
C PRO A 36 -1.16 19.30 -6.83
N SER A 37 -0.80 20.53 -6.42
CA SER A 37 0.60 20.99 -6.43
C SER A 37 1.48 20.18 -5.46
N LYS A 38 0.88 19.56 -4.44
CA LYS A 38 1.56 18.71 -3.45
C LYS A 38 1.94 17.33 -4.01
N GLY A 39 1.25 16.87 -5.06
CA GLY A 39 1.39 15.51 -5.59
C GLY A 39 2.81 15.12 -5.98
N LYS A 40 3.59 16.04 -6.58
CA LYS A 40 4.99 15.79 -6.95
C LYS A 40 5.87 15.51 -5.71
N LYS A 41 5.71 16.30 -4.65
CA LYS A 41 6.47 16.10 -3.40
C LYS A 41 6.04 14.82 -2.69
N THR A 42 4.73 14.54 -2.64
CA THR A 42 4.18 13.31 -2.07
C THR A 42 4.71 12.06 -2.80
N HIS A 43 4.79 12.10 -4.13
CA HIS A 43 5.38 11.00 -4.91
C HIS A 43 6.87 10.78 -4.60
N TYR A 44 7.66 11.84 -4.47
CA TYR A 44 9.07 11.69 -4.08
C TYR A 44 9.22 11.19 -2.64
N PHE A 45 8.35 11.63 -1.74
CA PHE A 45 8.33 11.12 -0.37
C PHE A 45 8.10 9.61 -0.37
N ARG A 46 7.13 9.10 -1.14
CA ARG A 46 6.92 7.66 -1.34
C ARG A 46 8.21 6.92 -1.74
N VAL A 47 8.88 7.38 -2.80
CA VAL A 47 10.10 6.68 -3.27
C VAL A 47 11.19 6.69 -2.21
N ARG A 48 11.32 7.78 -1.45
CA ARG A 48 12.32 7.91 -0.39
C ARG A 48 11.97 7.09 0.84
N SER A 49 10.71 7.06 1.25
CA SER A 49 10.26 6.27 2.40
C SER A 49 10.51 4.79 2.17
N ASP A 50 10.17 4.30 0.98
CA ASP A 50 10.27 2.88 0.65
C ASP A 50 11.74 2.44 0.60
N ASN A 51 12.60 3.23 -0.07
CA ASN A 51 14.03 2.97 -0.09
C ASN A 51 14.65 3.04 1.31
N PHE A 52 14.25 4.00 2.13
CA PHE A 52 14.73 4.12 3.51
C PHE A 52 14.34 2.90 4.34
N LEU A 53 13.06 2.52 4.37
CA LEU A 53 12.57 1.36 5.12
C LEU A 53 13.20 0.05 4.61
N ALA A 54 13.30 -0.12 3.29
CA ALA A 54 13.94 -1.28 2.69
C ALA A 54 15.44 -1.40 3.05
N SER A 55 16.14 -0.26 3.15
CA SER A 55 17.55 -0.24 3.57
C SER A 55 17.75 -0.59 5.05
N ILE A 56 16.73 -0.40 5.89
CA ILE A 56 16.76 -0.87 7.28
C ILE A 56 16.54 -2.39 7.30
N ASP A 57 15.43 -2.85 6.72
CA ASP A 57 15.07 -4.26 6.65
C ASP A 57 13.93 -4.47 5.63
N ALA A 58 14.25 -5.07 4.49
CA ALA A 58 13.29 -5.32 3.43
C ALA A 58 12.17 -6.31 3.83
N HIS A 59 12.44 -7.27 4.71
CA HIS A 59 11.42 -8.21 5.19
C HIS A 59 10.44 -7.53 6.14
N LYS A 60 10.92 -6.64 7.01
CA LYS A 60 10.03 -5.85 7.86
C LYS A 60 9.18 -4.87 7.05
N LEU A 61 9.74 -4.28 6.00
CA LEU A 61 8.95 -3.47 5.07
C LEU A 61 7.84 -4.30 4.41
N LEU A 62 8.14 -5.51 3.95
CA LEU A 62 7.13 -6.41 3.40
C LEU A 62 6.02 -6.73 4.42
N ASN A 63 6.38 -7.04 5.67
CA ASN A 63 5.40 -7.31 6.74
C ASN A 63 4.52 -6.08 7.03
N LEU A 64 5.11 -4.88 7.01
CA LEU A 64 4.37 -3.62 7.15
C LEU A 64 3.35 -3.47 6.00
N TYR A 65 3.75 -3.80 4.79
CA TYR A 65 2.90 -3.72 3.59
C TYR A 65 1.83 -4.80 3.54
N GLU A 66 2.08 -6.00 4.04
CA GLU A 66 1.04 -7.01 4.27
C GLU A 66 0.02 -6.54 5.31
N THR A 67 0.50 -5.94 6.40
CA THR A 67 -0.38 -5.41 7.46
C THR A 67 -1.29 -4.31 6.90
N LEU A 68 -0.70 -3.31 6.24
CA LEU A 68 -1.46 -2.22 5.61
C LEU A 68 -2.41 -2.73 4.52
N GLY A 69 -1.94 -3.66 3.68
CA GLY A 69 -2.74 -4.27 2.63
C GLY A 69 -3.96 -5.02 3.17
N SER A 70 -3.80 -5.76 4.27
CA SER A 70 -4.90 -6.44 4.94
C SER A 70 -5.96 -5.47 5.52
N MET A 71 -5.57 -4.24 5.83
CA MET A 71 -6.46 -3.16 6.26
C MET A 71 -7.09 -2.41 5.07
N GLY A 72 -6.66 -2.69 3.85
CA GLY A 72 -7.07 -1.97 2.65
C GLY A 72 -6.45 -0.58 2.52
N ILE A 73 -5.32 -0.32 3.19
CA ILE A 73 -4.58 0.94 3.15
C ILE A 73 -3.36 0.77 2.24
N GLY A 74 -3.21 1.65 1.26
CA GLY A 74 -2.16 1.56 0.25
C GLY A 74 -2.58 2.22 -1.04
N ARG A 75 -1.60 2.62 -1.86
CA ARG A 75 -1.91 3.16 -3.19
C ARG A 75 -2.44 2.06 -4.10
N ASP A 76 -1.76 0.93 -4.14
CA ASP A 76 -2.13 -0.27 -4.87
C ASP A 76 -2.24 -1.45 -3.90
N LEU A 77 -3.34 -2.19 -3.99
CA LEU A 77 -3.55 -3.42 -3.21
C LEU A 77 -3.34 -4.64 -4.10
N ASN A 78 -2.29 -5.40 -3.81
CA ASN A 78 -1.93 -6.62 -4.54
C ASN A 78 -2.45 -7.84 -3.79
N TYR A 79 -3.25 -8.66 -4.46
CA TYR A 79 -3.82 -9.87 -3.88
C TYR A 79 -3.07 -11.09 -4.44
N TYR A 80 -2.40 -11.81 -3.56
CA TYR A 80 -1.74 -13.07 -3.92
C TYR A 80 -2.67 -14.22 -3.61
N CYS A 81 -2.99 -15.02 -4.62
CA CYS A 81 -3.92 -16.12 -4.50
C CYS A 81 -3.48 -17.34 -5.33
N THR A 82 -3.92 -18.53 -4.89
CA THR A 82 -3.74 -19.78 -5.64
C THR A 82 -5.09 -20.33 -6.07
N LEU A 83 -5.13 -20.98 -7.23
CA LEU A 83 -6.26 -21.84 -7.60
C LEU A 83 -6.31 -23.02 -6.62
N ARG A 84 -7.51 -23.36 -6.18
CA ARG A 84 -7.75 -24.60 -5.45
C ARG A 84 -7.76 -25.80 -6.38
#